data_AF-A0A7L4Y251-F1
#
_entry.id   AF-A0A7L4Y251-F1
#
_cell.length_a   1.000
_cell.length_b   1.000
_cell.length_c   1.000
_cell.angle_alpha   90.00
_cell.angle_beta   90.00
_cell.angle_gamma   90.00
#
_symmetry.space_group_name_H-M   'P 1'
#
loop_
_entity.id
_entity.type
_entity.pdbx_description
1 polymer ?
#
loop_
_entity_poly.entity_id
_entity_poly.type
_entity_poly.pdbx_seq_one_letter_code
_entity_poly.pdbx_strand_id
1 'polypeptide(L)'
;MRTKTVLTAALAATLLTALPATLLHARPATAGTATAGTATAGAGAPAPTLGACAPGQLCLWPKSDFKGKAQRYELADTDVDSCVALPAGTTAQALANRTGRPVTAYQSAECAETGEFETYPGRGTWTPQTPYQVRAFKIWER
;
A
#
# COMPACT_ATOMS: atom_id res chain seq x y z
N MET A 1 -16.01 43.29 21.11
CA MET A 1 -15.55 42.97 22.47
C MET A 1 -15.86 41.52 22.79
N ARG A 2 -14.81 40.69 22.94
CA ARG A 2 -14.66 39.55 23.89
C ARG A 2 -13.61 38.59 23.35
N THR A 3 -12.38 38.99 23.65
CA THR A 3 -11.12 38.25 23.60
C THR A 3 -11.25 36.91 24.32
N LYS A 4 -10.77 35.82 23.70
CA LYS A 4 -10.34 34.61 24.40
C LYS A 4 -8.99 34.17 23.85
N THR A 5 -7.95 34.78 24.41
CA THR A 5 -6.63 34.17 24.60
C THR A 5 -6.80 32.87 25.37
N VAL A 6 -5.99 31.84 25.11
CA VAL A 6 -5.37 30.98 26.15
C VAL A 6 -4.48 29.86 25.58
N LEU A 7 -3.23 29.94 26.04
CA LEU A 7 -2.24 28.90 26.39
C LEU A 7 -1.54 28.06 25.30
N THR A 8 -0.36 28.56 24.96
CA THR A 8 0.87 27.80 24.69
C THR A 8 1.19 26.78 25.79
N ALA A 9 1.57 25.57 25.40
CA ALA A 9 2.32 24.64 26.24
C ALA A 9 3.43 23.99 25.40
N ALA A 10 4.66 24.44 25.62
CA ALA A 10 5.87 23.80 25.13
C ALA A 10 6.12 22.53 25.97
N LEU A 11 6.35 21.40 25.30
CA LEU A 11 6.81 20.17 25.95
C LEU A 11 8.19 19.80 25.44
N ALA A 12 9.02 19.46 26.42
CA ALA A 12 10.45 19.58 26.43
C ALA A 12 11.18 18.37 25.82
N ALA A 13 12.45 18.65 25.56
CA ALA A 13 13.53 17.85 25.03
C ALA A 13 13.86 16.53 25.77
N THR A 14 14.78 15.79 25.12
CA THR A 14 15.70 14.75 25.62
C THR A 14 15.10 13.33 25.71
N LEU A 15 15.72 12.28 25.18
CA LEU A 15 17.10 11.83 25.39
C LEU A 15 17.67 11.03 24.19
N LEU A 16 18.94 11.32 23.85
CA LEU A 16 19.85 10.43 23.14
C LEU A 16 20.04 9.12 23.91
N THR A 17 19.96 7.98 23.22
CA THR A 17 20.64 6.76 23.66
C THR A 17 21.52 6.22 22.54
N ALA A 18 22.80 6.08 22.88
CA ALA A 18 23.90 5.69 22.01
C ALA A 18 24.05 4.15 21.92
N LEU A 19 24.73 3.72 20.86
CA LEU A 19 25.13 2.36 20.46
C LEU A 19 25.72 1.49 21.60
N PRO A 20 25.75 0.16 21.39
CA PRO A 20 27.06 -0.43 21.11
C PRO A 20 27.09 -1.42 19.92
N ALA A 21 28.21 -1.35 19.20
CA ALA A 21 28.68 -2.33 18.24
C ALA A 21 29.18 -3.59 18.97
N THR A 22 28.85 -4.78 18.44
CA THR A 22 29.41 -6.04 18.94
C THR A 22 29.81 -6.99 17.79
N LEU A 23 31.12 -6.99 17.55
CA LEU A 23 32.03 -8.13 17.36
C LEU A 23 31.75 -9.15 16.23
N LEU A 24 32.50 -8.94 15.13
CA LEU A 24 32.96 -9.99 14.21
C LEU A 24 33.49 -11.20 14.98
N HIS A 25 32.86 -12.35 14.81
CA HIS A 25 33.42 -13.65 15.17
C HIS A 25 33.85 -14.37 13.90
N ALA A 26 35.16 -14.34 13.61
CA ALA A 26 35.78 -15.22 12.64
C ALA A 26 35.79 -16.65 13.22
N ARG A 27 35.11 -17.57 12.54
CA ARG A 27 35.02 -18.99 12.92
C ARG A 27 35.87 -19.83 11.96
N PRO A 28 36.67 -20.80 12.46
CA PRO A 28 37.64 -21.54 11.67
C PRO A 28 36.98 -22.52 10.70
N ALA A 29 37.63 -22.70 9.55
CA ALA A 29 37.31 -23.70 8.55
C ALA A 29 37.52 -25.12 9.12
N THR A 30 36.46 -25.92 9.11
CA THR A 30 36.51 -27.37 9.33
C THR A 30 36.03 -28.04 8.05
N ALA A 31 36.93 -28.74 7.37
CA ALA A 31 36.64 -29.55 6.20
C ALA A 31 35.82 -30.78 6.64
N GLY A 32 34.50 -30.71 6.44
CA GLY A 32 33.58 -31.82 6.63
C GLY A 32 33.48 -32.65 5.36
N THR A 33 33.74 -33.94 5.51
CA THR A 33 33.60 -35.01 4.52
C THR A 33 32.23 -34.97 3.83
N ALA A 34 32.22 -34.92 2.50
CA ALA A 34 31.00 -34.91 1.69
C ALA A 34 30.30 -36.27 1.74
N THR A 35 29.33 -36.42 2.63
CA THR A 35 28.26 -37.41 2.49
C THR A 35 27.16 -36.75 1.68
N ALA A 36 26.96 -37.22 0.44
CA ALA A 36 25.89 -36.75 -0.45
C ALA A 36 24.52 -37.14 0.13
N GLY A 37 24.04 -36.36 1.10
CA GLY A 37 22.64 -36.29 1.44
C GLY A 37 21.94 -35.55 0.32
N THR A 38 21.03 -36.24 -0.37
CA THR A 38 20.02 -35.63 -1.24
C THR A 38 19.30 -34.56 -0.45
N ALA A 39 19.75 -33.31 -0.60
CA ALA A 39 19.02 -32.15 -0.16
C ALA A 39 17.73 -32.14 -0.98
N THR A 40 16.64 -32.59 -0.37
CA THR A 40 15.30 -32.28 -0.83
C THR A 40 15.24 -30.77 -0.85
N ALA A 41 15.41 -30.18 -2.04
CA ALA A 41 15.18 -28.77 -2.25
C ALA A 41 13.77 -28.50 -1.72
N GLY A 42 13.70 -27.85 -0.56
CA GLY A 42 12.43 -27.38 -0.03
C GLY A 42 11.84 -26.53 -1.12
N ALA A 43 10.76 -27.02 -1.74
CA ALA A 43 9.98 -26.23 -2.67
C ALA A 43 9.60 -24.97 -1.89
N GLY A 44 10.29 -23.86 -2.19
CA GLY A 44 9.98 -22.58 -1.58
C GLY A 44 8.49 -22.38 -1.75
N ALA A 45 7.80 -22.03 -0.66
CA ALA A 45 6.37 -21.73 -0.72
C ALA A 45 6.15 -20.79 -1.91
N PRO A 46 5.18 -21.08 -2.80
CA PRO A 46 4.95 -20.25 -3.97
C PRO A 46 4.83 -18.80 -3.51
N ALA A 47 5.61 -17.91 -4.14
CA ALA A 47 5.52 -16.49 -3.85
C ALA A 47 4.05 -16.08 -3.96
N PRO A 48 3.52 -15.27 -3.01
CA PRO A 48 2.13 -14.87 -3.03
C PRO A 48 1.81 -14.26 -4.40
N THR A 49 0.87 -14.89 -5.11
CA THR A 49 0.42 -14.38 -6.40
C THR A 49 -0.32 -13.08 -6.15
N LEU A 50 0.26 -11.97 -6.59
CA LEU A 50 -0.45 -10.69 -6.67
C LEU A 50 -1.77 -10.94 -7.41
N GLY A 51 -2.89 -10.44 -6.88
CA GLY A 51 -4.19 -10.61 -7.52
C GLY A 51 -4.15 -10.14 -8.98
N ALA A 52 -4.88 -10.81 -9.88
CA ALA A 52 -4.83 -10.46 -11.30
C ALA A 52 -5.38 -9.05 -11.58
N CYS A 53 -4.52 -8.16 -12.11
CA CYS A 53 -4.87 -6.84 -12.63
C CYS A 53 -4.14 -6.60 -13.94
N ALA A 54 -4.85 -6.33 -15.04
CA ALA A 54 -4.25 -6.17 -16.36
C ALA A 54 -3.62 -4.77 -16.54
N PRO A 55 -2.69 -4.60 -17.48
CA PRO A 55 -2.28 -3.26 -17.93
C PRO A 55 -3.49 -2.43 -18.36
N GLY A 56 -3.51 -1.13 -18.04
CA GLY A 56 -4.62 -0.22 -18.34
C GLY A 56 -5.72 -0.19 -17.29
N GLN A 57 -5.66 -1.04 -16.26
CA GLN A 57 -6.70 -1.15 -15.24
C GLN A 57 -6.31 -0.49 -13.91
N LEU A 58 -7.31 0.06 -13.22
CA LEU A 58 -7.33 0.21 -11.77
C LEU A 58 -8.05 -1.00 -11.19
N CYS A 59 -7.41 -1.71 -10.28
CA CYS A 59 -8.00 -2.84 -9.58
C CYS A 59 -8.11 -2.55 -8.09
N LEU A 60 -9.28 -2.82 -7.52
CA LEU A 60 -9.63 -2.58 -6.12
C LEU A 60 -10.11 -3.88 -5.49
N TRP A 61 -9.50 -4.28 -4.37
CA TRP A 61 -9.85 -5.49 -3.64
C TRP A 61 -10.46 -5.16 -2.28
N PRO A 62 -11.51 -5.88 -1.85
CA PRO A 62 -12.20 -5.61 -0.59
C PRO A 62 -11.37 -5.93 0.67
N LYS A 63 -10.28 -6.69 0.52
CA LYS A 63 -9.42 -7.13 1.62
C LYS A 63 -7.97 -6.80 1.29
N SER A 64 -7.15 -6.71 2.35
CA SER A 64 -5.70 -6.58 2.22
C SER A 64 -5.11 -7.73 1.41
N ASP A 65 -3.87 -7.55 0.97
CA ASP A 65 -3.07 -8.55 0.27
C ASP A 65 -3.76 -9.06 -1.00
N PHE A 66 -4.53 -8.19 -1.66
CA PHE A 66 -5.23 -8.45 -2.92
C PHE A 66 -6.22 -9.62 -2.84
N LYS A 67 -6.90 -9.77 -1.69
CA LYS A 67 -7.86 -10.86 -1.45
C LYS A 67 -9.29 -10.48 -1.81
N GLY A 68 -10.06 -11.48 -2.25
CA GLY A 68 -11.45 -11.32 -2.69
C GLY A 68 -11.58 -11.00 -4.19
N LYS A 69 -12.82 -10.80 -4.65
CA LYS A 69 -13.09 -10.45 -6.05
C LYS A 69 -12.72 -9.00 -6.30
N ALA A 70 -11.74 -8.78 -7.16
CA ALA A 70 -11.36 -7.44 -7.60
C ALA A 70 -12.50 -6.75 -8.36
N GLN A 71 -12.72 -5.48 -8.07
CA GLN A 71 -13.39 -4.55 -8.98
C GLN A 71 -12.35 -3.95 -9.91
N ARG A 72 -12.65 -3.88 -11.20
CA ARG A 72 -11.72 -3.42 -12.23
C ARG A 72 -12.36 -2.25 -12.95
N TYR A 73 -11.58 -1.19 -13.14
CA TYR A 73 -11.98 0.02 -13.84
C TYR A 73 -10.96 0.29 -14.93
N GLU A 74 -11.44 0.57 -16.13
CA GLU A 74 -10.63 0.87 -17.30
C GLU A 74 -10.86 2.32 -17.73
N LEU A 75 -9.83 2.93 -18.29
CA LEU A 75 -9.91 4.32 -18.78
C LEU A 75 -10.96 4.52 -19.87
N ALA A 76 -11.26 3.47 -20.64
CA ALA A 76 -12.25 3.53 -21.72
C ALA A 76 -13.67 3.78 -21.18
N ASP A 77 -13.95 3.33 -19.95
CA ASP A 77 -15.28 3.33 -19.35
C ASP A 77 -15.37 4.20 -18.09
N THR A 78 -14.28 4.87 -17.72
CA THR A 78 -14.19 5.64 -16.48
C THR A 78 -13.80 7.08 -16.77
N ASP A 79 -14.66 8.01 -16.39
CA ASP A 79 -14.41 9.43 -16.57
C ASP A 79 -13.16 9.90 -15.81
N VAL A 80 -12.35 10.69 -16.52
CA VAL A 80 -11.17 11.36 -15.99
C VAL A 80 -11.58 12.59 -15.19
N ASP A 81 -10.84 12.87 -14.13
CA ASP A 81 -11.05 14.02 -13.24
C ASP A 81 -12.47 14.10 -12.61
N SER A 82 -13.24 13.02 -12.74
CA SER A 82 -14.55 12.85 -12.12
C SER A 82 -14.43 11.95 -10.88
N CYS A 83 -15.24 12.23 -9.86
CA CYS A 83 -15.34 11.37 -8.68
C CYS A 83 -16.13 10.11 -9.02
N VAL A 84 -15.50 8.95 -8.87
CA VAL A 84 -16.13 7.65 -9.09
C VAL A 84 -16.31 6.96 -7.75
N ALA A 85 -17.55 6.92 -7.28
CA ALA A 85 -17.92 6.18 -6.08
C ALA A 85 -17.90 4.67 -6.33
N LEU A 86 -17.41 3.91 -5.36
CA LEU A 86 -17.59 2.47 -5.36
C LEU A 86 -19.09 2.15 -5.15
N PRO A 87 -19.60 1.02 -5.66
CA PRO A 87 -20.96 0.56 -5.41
C PRO A 87 -21.29 0.57 -3.92
N ALA A 88 -22.52 0.97 -3.58
CA ALA A 88 -22.98 1.05 -2.20
C ALA A 88 -22.75 -0.28 -1.45
N GLY A 89 -22.22 -0.20 -0.22
CA GLY A 89 -21.88 -1.37 0.59
C GLY A 89 -20.57 -2.07 0.21
N THR A 90 -19.83 -1.56 -0.78
CA THR A 90 -18.49 -2.04 -1.12
C THR A 90 -17.43 -1.02 -0.71
N THR A 91 -16.27 -1.53 -0.32
CA THR A 91 -15.05 -0.75 -0.06
C THR A 91 -13.85 -1.54 -0.56
N ALA A 92 -12.69 -0.89 -0.65
CA ALA A 92 -11.44 -1.56 -0.95
C ALA A 92 -10.37 -1.31 0.13
N GLN A 93 -9.63 -2.36 0.46
CA GLN A 93 -8.47 -2.32 1.37
C GLN A 93 -7.14 -2.54 0.66
N ALA A 94 -7.14 -2.90 -0.61
CA ALA A 94 -5.93 -3.03 -1.41
C ALA A 94 -6.22 -2.55 -2.83
N LEU A 95 -5.19 -2.02 -3.50
CA LEU A 95 -5.34 -1.51 -4.86
C LEU A 95 -4.10 -1.72 -5.71
N ALA A 96 -4.31 -1.75 -7.02
CA ALA A 96 -3.26 -1.70 -8.00
C ALA A 96 -3.60 -0.67 -9.07
N ASN A 97 -2.74 0.34 -9.23
CA ASN A 97 -2.87 1.34 -10.28
C ASN A 97 -1.97 0.96 -11.46
N ARG A 98 -2.57 0.32 -12.47
CA ARG A 98 -1.94 -0.02 -13.75
C ARG A 98 -2.50 0.81 -14.92
N THR A 99 -3.20 1.90 -14.63
CA THR A 99 -3.87 2.74 -15.63
C THR A 99 -2.92 3.56 -16.51
N GLY A 100 -1.65 3.70 -16.12
CA GLY A 100 -0.73 4.64 -16.75
C GLY A 100 -0.94 6.10 -16.33
N ARG A 101 -1.83 6.37 -15.37
CA ARG A 101 -2.22 7.71 -14.90
C ARG A 101 -2.25 7.78 -13.37
N PRO A 102 -2.01 8.95 -12.75
CA PRO A 102 -2.20 9.09 -11.32
C PRO A 102 -3.65 8.79 -10.93
N VAL A 103 -3.85 8.10 -9.81
CA VAL A 103 -5.17 7.80 -9.25
C VAL A 103 -5.17 8.23 -7.79
N THR A 104 -6.13 9.06 -7.39
CA THR A 104 -6.36 9.35 -5.98
C THR A 104 -7.47 8.46 -5.46
N ALA A 105 -7.21 7.76 -4.34
CA ALA A 105 -8.22 7.02 -3.60
C ALA A 105 -8.68 7.85 -2.41
N TYR A 106 -9.96 7.74 -2.05
CA TYR A 106 -10.59 8.53 -0.99
C TYR A 106 -11.28 7.64 0.03
N GLN A 107 -11.22 8.04 1.30
CA GLN A 107 -12.02 7.46 2.38
C GLN A 107 -13.52 7.85 2.26
N SER A 108 -13.81 9.02 1.68
CA SER A 108 -15.17 9.48 1.39
C SER A 108 -15.71 8.85 0.09
N ALA A 109 -17.01 8.62 0.01
CA ALA A 109 -17.68 8.15 -1.22
C ALA A 109 -17.93 9.29 -2.23
N GLU A 110 -17.71 10.53 -1.79
CA GLU A 110 -17.97 11.78 -2.50
C GLU A 110 -16.67 12.48 -2.90
N CYS A 111 -15.53 11.80 -2.75
CA CYS A 111 -14.19 12.36 -2.94
C CYS A 111 -13.92 13.63 -2.12
N ALA A 112 -14.50 13.72 -0.91
CA ALA A 112 -14.31 14.86 -0.02
C ALA A 112 -12.87 14.92 0.53
N GLU A 113 -12.23 16.08 0.41
CA GLU A 113 -10.85 16.33 0.86
C GLU A 113 -10.73 16.58 2.37
N THR A 114 -11.86 16.69 3.07
CA THR A 114 -11.88 16.74 4.55
C THR A 114 -11.62 15.37 5.19
N GLY A 115 -11.76 14.28 4.43
CA GLY A 115 -11.38 12.93 4.84
C GLY A 115 -10.00 12.54 4.32
N GLU A 116 -9.55 11.33 4.66
CA GLU A 116 -8.27 10.82 4.19
C GLU A 116 -8.30 10.49 2.68
N PHE A 117 -7.22 10.84 1.98
CA PHE A 117 -7.00 10.49 0.57
C PHE A 117 -5.51 10.34 0.25
N GLU A 118 -5.18 9.54 -0.76
CA GLU A 118 -3.81 9.27 -1.19
C GLU A 118 -3.75 9.13 -2.71
N THR A 119 -2.74 9.73 -3.33
CA THR A 119 -2.51 9.66 -4.78
C THR A 119 -1.45 8.63 -5.12
N TYR A 120 -1.87 7.61 -5.87
CA TYR A 120 -1.02 6.53 -6.34
C TYR A 120 -0.57 6.78 -7.78
N PRO A 121 0.75 6.70 -8.07
CA PRO A 121 1.27 6.97 -9.40
C PRO A 121 0.89 5.88 -10.42
N GLY A 122 0.73 6.27 -11.68
CA GLY A 122 0.28 5.40 -12.78
C GLY A 122 1.29 4.41 -13.34
N ARG A 123 2.53 4.39 -12.84
CA ARG A 123 3.64 3.56 -13.35
C ARG A 123 3.57 2.08 -12.93
N GLY A 124 2.40 1.59 -12.50
CA GLY A 124 2.22 0.22 -12.00
C GLY A 124 2.38 0.09 -10.48
N THR A 125 1.66 0.88 -9.71
CA THR A 125 1.71 0.85 -8.24
C THR A 125 0.87 -0.30 -7.69
N TRP A 126 1.39 -1.04 -6.72
CA TRP A 126 0.67 -2.10 -6.00
C TRP A 126 0.70 -1.80 -4.50
N THR A 127 -0.47 -1.60 -3.92
CA THR A 127 -0.65 -1.25 -2.51
C THR A 127 -1.40 -2.38 -1.82
N PRO A 128 -0.70 -3.26 -1.07
CA PRO A 128 -1.31 -4.44 -0.44
C PRO A 128 -2.25 -4.07 0.71
N GLN A 129 -2.10 -2.88 1.30
CA GLN A 129 -3.01 -2.35 2.28
C GLN A 129 -3.05 -0.82 2.22
N THR A 130 -4.23 -0.25 2.00
CA THR A 130 -4.46 1.19 2.13
C THR A 130 -4.62 1.57 3.61
N PRO A 131 -4.22 2.80 4.01
CA PRO A 131 -4.34 3.25 5.41
C PRO A 131 -5.80 3.43 5.86
N TYR A 132 -6.74 3.47 4.92
CA TYR A 132 -8.18 3.57 5.14
C TYR A 132 -8.94 2.75 4.09
N GLN A 133 -10.22 2.50 4.38
CA GLN A 133 -11.14 1.86 3.44
C GLN A 133 -11.48 2.82 2.30
N VAL A 134 -11.09 2.47 1.09
CA VAL A 134 -11.37 3.26 -0.12
C VAL A 134 -12.85 3.14 -0.47
N ARG A 135 -13.50 4.29 -0.67
CA ARG A 135 -14.92 4.41 -1.03
C ARG A 135 -15.17 5.13 -2.35
N ALA A 136 -14.22 5.93 -2.81
CA ALA A 136 -14.23 6.53 -4.14
C ALA A 136 -12.81 6.70 -4.67
N PHE A 137 -12.69 6.98 -5.97
CA PHE A 137 -11.43 7.33 -6.59
C PHE A 137 -11.61 8.38 -7.69
N LYS A 138 -10.50 9.04 -8.05
CA LYS A 138 -10.39 9.91 -9.23
C LYS A 138 -9.18 9.49 -10.07
N ILE A 139 -9.33 9.44 -11.39
CA ILE A 139 -8.21 9.22 -12.31
C ILE A 139 -7.81 10.55 -12.94
N TRP A 140 -6.56 10.96 -12.77
CA TRP A 140 -6.06 12.27 -13.19
C TRP A 140 -5.33 12.23 -14.52
N GLU A 141 -5.27 13.38 -15.19
CA GLU A 141 -4.40 13.60 -16.34
C GLU A 141 -2.93 13.26 -16.07
N ARG A 142 -2.21 12.99 -17.17
CA ARG A 142 -0.81 12.58 -17.12
C ARG A 142 0.10 13.75 -16.83
#